data_AF-A0A6P1EL04-F1
#
_entry.id   AF-A0A6P1EL04-F1
#
_cell.length_a   1.000
_cell.length_b   1.000
_cell.length_c   1.000
_cell.angle_alpha   90.00
_cell.angle_beta   90.00
_cell.angle_gamma   90.00
#
_symmetry.space_group_name_H-M   'P 1'
#
loop_
_entity.id
_entity.type
_entity.pdbx_description
1 polymer ?
#
loop_
_entity_poly.entity_id
_entity_poly.type
_entity_poly.pdbx_seq_one_letter_code
_entity_poly.pdbx_strand_id
1 'polypeptide(L)'
;MSEFAFSLEWEKLGNEGADATLVTERARVFGGWLVRVGTNPAAMALTFVQDGEGRWDGEDFGVEDYEEDEDDLDEEDDEEEEEGEEDEEEYEDEDEEEEEGDEEEDAPHGAQA
;
A
#
# COMPACT_ATOMS: atom_id res chain seq x y z
N MET A 1 10.83 -14.83 6.79
CA MET A 1 9.71 -13.90 6.52
C MET A 1 9.85 -13.53 5.06
N SER A 2 8.79 -13.63 4.26
CA SER A 2 8.87 -13.28 2.84
C SER A 2 9.29 -11.82 2.69
N GLU A 3 10.19 -11.56 1.76
CA GLU A 3 10.66 -10.21 1.43
C GLU A 3 9.64 -9.44 0.57
N PHE A 4 8.53 -10.09 0.23
CA PHE A 4 7.42 -9.53 -0.53
C PHE A 4 6.42 -8.83 0.39
N ALA A 5 6.23 -7.54 0.14
CA ALA A 5 5.12 -6.79 0.70
C ALA A 5 3.85 -7.17 -0.07
N PHE A 6 2.88 -7.78 0.63
CA PHE A 6 1.55 -8.02 0.08
C PHE A 6 0.64 -6.83 0.43
N SER A 7 -0.04 -6.31 -0.59
CA SER A 7 -1.09 -5.30 -0.40
C SER A 7 -2.38 -6.01 0.00
N LEU A 8 -2.98 -5.57 1.11
CA LEU A 8 -4.26 -6.08 1.57
C LEU A 8 -5.41 -5.27 0.96
N GLU A 9 -6.34 -5.97 0.33
CA GLU A 9 -7.60 -5.40 -0.15
C GLU A 9 -8.58 -5.24 1.02
N TRP A 10 -8.74 -4.01 1.49
CA TRP A 10 -9.62 -3.68 2.61
C TRP A 10 -11.03 -3.32 2.13
N GLU A 11 -12.04 -4.05 2.61
CA GLU A 11 -13.45 -3.79 2.38
C GLU A 11 -14.05 -3.06 3.59
N LYS A 12 -14.72 -1.93 3.34
CA LYS A 12 -15.44 -1.18 4.38
C LYS A 12 -16.77 -1.87 4.74
N LEU A 13 -16.98 -2.06 6.04
CA LEU A 13 -18.20 -2.64 6.60
C LEU A 13 -19.20 -1.57 7.03
N GLY A 14 -20.47 -1.96 7.05
CA GLY A 14 -21.55 -1.13 7.58
C GLY A 14 -21.46 -1.02 9.11
N ASN A 15 -21.58 0.21 9.62
CA ASN A 15 -21.51 0.54 11.04
C ASN A 15 -22.88 1.08 11.53
N GLU A 16 -23.95 0.33 11.29
CA GLU A 16 -25.30 0.75 11.65
C GLU A 16 -25.42 0.99 13.17
N GLY A 17 -25.88 2.19 13.56
CA GLY A 17 -26.04 2.57 14.97
C GLY A 17 -24.75 2.98 15.69
N ALA A 18 -23.60 2.98 15.01
CA ALA A 18 -22.34 3.47 15.57
C ALA A 18 -22.12 4.97 15.29
N ASP A 19 -21.04 5.52 15.85
CA ASP A 19 -20.58 6.87 15.54
C ASP A 19 -20.26 7.02 14.05
N ALA A 20 -20.65 8.14 13.44
CA ALA A 20 -20.47 8.39 12.00
C ALA A 20 -18.99 8.45 11.57
N THR A 21 -18.10 8.75 12.52
CA THR A 21 -16.65 8.80 12.29
C THR A 21 -15.98 7.43 12.44
N LEU A 22 -16.70 6.43 12.96
CA LEU A 22 -16.18 5.08 13.10
C LEU A 22 -16.07 4.40 11.74
N VAL A 23 -14.87 3.93 11.42
CA VAL A 23 -14.58 3.11 10.24
C VAL A 23 -14.27 1.70 10.71
N THR A 24 -14.93 0.73 10.08
CA THR A 24 -14.65 -0.70 10.25
C THR A 24 -14.36 -1.26 8.88
N GLU A 25 -13.23 -1.93 8.74
CA GLU A 25 -12.80 -2.54 7.48
C GLU A 25 -12.31 -3.97 7.73
N ARG A 26 -12.42 -4.82 6.72
CA ARG A 26 -11.86 -6.17 6.76
C ARG A 26 -11.05 -6.49 5.51
N ALA A 27 -10.00 -7.27 5.65
CA ALA A 27 -9.24 -7.83 4.53
C ALA A 27 -9.23 -9.36 4.63
N ARG A 28 -9.38 -10.01 3.48
CA ARG A 28 -9.28 -11.47 3.36
C ARG A 28 -7.82 -11.88 3.56
N VAL A 29 -7.58 -12.89 4.39
CA VAL A 29 -6.25 -13.47 4.60
C VAL A 29 -6.35 -14.98 4.76
N PHE A 30 -5.21 -15.67 4.69
CA PHE A 30 -5.13 -17.08 5.05
C PHE A 30 -5.69 -17.35 6.45
N GLY A 31 -6.56 -18.34 6.54
CA GLY A 31 -7.25 -18.76 7.75
C GLY A 31 -8.38 -17.84 8.21
N GLY A 32 -8.73 -16.76 7.49
CA GLY A 32 -9.90 -15.94 7.82
C GLY A 32 -9.80 -14.47 7.41
N TRP A 33 -10.04 -13.56 8.35
CA TRP A 33 -10.16 -12.13 8.10
C TRP A 33 -9.32 -11.33 9.10
N LEU A 34 -8.62 -10.32 8.60
CA LEU A 34 -8.18 -9.21 9.44
C LEU A 34 -9.28 -8.17 9.48
N VAL A 35 -9.67 -7.74 10.68
CA VAL A 35 -10.66 -6.69 10.88
C VAL A 35 -9.98 -5.54 11.61
N ARG A 36 -10.10 -4.34 11.07
CA ARG A 36 -9.62 -3.11 11.71
C ARG A 36 -10.76 -2.16 12.00
N VAL A 37 -10.72 -1.50 13.15
CA VAL A 37 -11.75 -0.55 13.60
C VAL A 37 -11.11 0.67 14.25
N GLY A 38 -11.60 1.86 13.90
CA GLY A 38 -11.11 3.10 14.48
C GLY A 38 -11.69 4.33 13.81
N THR A 39 -11.38 5.49 14.38
CA THR A 39 -11.75 6.82 13.83
C THR A 39 -10.57 7.51 13.15
N ASN A 40 -9.35 7.01 13.35
CA ASN A 40 -8.12 7.50 12.75
C ASN A 40 -7.39 6.35 12.02
N PRO A 41 -7.14 6.46 10.70
CA PRO A 41 -6.42 5.44 9.92
C PRO A 41 -5.04 5.08 10.49
N ALA A 42 -4.35 6.04 11.12
CA ALA A 42 -3.03 5.81 11.71
C ALA A 42 -3.07 5.04 13.05
N ALA A 43 -4.25 4.84 13.63
CA ALA A 43 -4.43 4.26 14.96
C ALA A 43 -5.70 3.41 15.05
N MET A 44 -5.87 2.47 14.12
CA MET A 44 -6.97 1.51 14.15
C MET A 44 -6.62 0.29 15.01
N ALA A 45 -7.57 -0.18 15.82
CA ALA A 45 -7.45 -1.46 16.49
C ALA A 45 -7.58 -2.59 15.46
N LEU A 46 -6.65 -3.54 15.48
CA LEU A 46 -6.61 -4.67 14.54
C LEU A 46 -6.89 -5.97 15.29
N THR A 47 -7.74 -6.82 14.72
CA THR A 47 -8.04 -8.16 15.23
C THR A 47 -8.09 -9.17 14.10
N PHE A 48 -7.69 -10.40 14.39
CA PHE A 48 -7.85 -11.53 13.48
C PHE A 48 -9.11 -12.31 13.84
N VAL A 49 -9.89 -12.68 12.83
CA VAL A 49 -11.09 -13.51 12.95
C VAL A 49 -10.87 -14.77 12.13
N GLN A 50 -10.78 -15.91 12.83
CA GLN A 50 -10.58 -17.20 12.19
C GLN A 50 -11.82 -17.62 11.38
N ASP A 51 -11.60 -18.17 10.19
CA ASP A 51 -12.64 -18.87 9.45
C ASP A 51 -12.83 -20.27 10.04
N GLY A 52 -13.93 -20.46 10.77
CA GLY A 52 -14.26 -21.74 11.40
C GLY A 52 -14.68 -22.84 10.41
N GLU A 53 -14.91 -22.49 9.15
CA GLU A 53 -15.34 -23.42 8.09
C GLU A 53 -14.18 -23.89 7.20
N GLY A 54 -12.96 -23.36 7.39
CA GLY A 54 -11.77 -23.77 6.64
C GLY A 54 -11.79 -23.41 5.15
N ARG A 55 -12.72 -22.56 4.71
CA ARG A 55 -12.83 -22.11 3.31
C ARG A 55 -11.66 -21.25 2.85
N TRP A 56 -10.91 -20.70 3.80
CA TRP A 56 -9.80 -19.78 3.56
C TRP A 56 -8.47 -20.32 4.07
N ASP A 57 -8.34 -21.63 4.30
CA ASP A 57 -7.12 -22.25 4.84
C ASP A 57 -5.86 -22.07 3.96
N GLY A 58 -6.06 -21.64 2.71
CA GLY A 58 -5.01 -21.35 1.75
C GLY A 58 -4.83 -22.39 0.67
N GLU A 59 -5.59 -23.50 0.70
CA GLU A 59 -5.61 -24.46 -0.40
C GLU A 59 -6.29 -23.89 -1.65
N ASP A 60 -7.26 -22.98 -1.50
CA ASP A 60 -7.97 -22.31 -2.60
C ASP A 60 -7.19 -21.15 -3.24
N PHE A 61 -5.98 -20.84 -2.76
CA PHE A 61 -5.21 -19.66 -3.15
C PHE A 61 -3.99 -19.96 -4.03
N GLY A 62 -3.85 -21.14 -4.65
CA GLY A 62 -2.66 -21.35 -5.48
C GLY A 62 -2.41 -22.70 -6.15
N VAL A 63 -3.39 -23.33 -6.80
CA VAL A 63 -3.05 -24.42 -7.75
C VAL A 63 -3.85 -24.40 -9.06
N GLU A 64 -5.10 -23.91 -9.09
CA GLU A 64 -5.95 -24.14 -10.27
C GLU A 64 -6.02 -22.98 -11.30
N ASP A 65 -5.44 -21.79 -11.03
CA ASP A 65 -5.48 -20.64 -11.97
C ASP A 65 -4.07 -20.20 -12.45
N TYR A 66 -3.03 -20.95 -12.05
CA TYR A 66 -1.73 -20.95 -12.71
C TYR A 66 -1.58 -22.31 -13.40
N GLU A 67 -2.48 -22.63 -14.34
CA GLU A 67 -2.05 -23.50 -15.43
C GLU A 67 -0.97 -22.70 -16.16
N GLU A 68 0.28 -23.02 -15.83
CA GLU A 68 1.43 -22.69 -16.65
C GLU A 68 1.07 -23.18 -18.06
N ASP A 69 0.77 -22.23 -18.96
CA ASP A 69 0.56 -22.51 -20.37
C ASP A 69 1.92 -23.02 -20.89
N GLU A 70 2.16 -24.33 -20.78
CA GLU A 70 3.37 -25.04 -21.22
C GLU A 70 3.52 -25.02 -22.76
N ASP A 71 2.73 -24.21 -23.47
CA ASP A 71 2.58 -24.17 -24.92
C ASP A 71 3.26 -22.96 -25.62
N ASP A 72 4.09 -22.16 -24.93
CA ASP A 72 4.81 -21.02 -25.54
C ASP A 72 6.35 -21.24 -25.59
N LEU A 73 6.76 -22.45 -25.99
CA LEU A 73 8.16 -22.82 -26.26
C LEU A 73 8.41 -23.24 -27.72
N ASP A 74 7.73 -22.63 -28.70
CA ASP A 74 8.11 -22.80 -30.11
C ASP A 74 7.69 -21.59 -30.95
N GLU A 75 8.64 -20.68 -31.22
CA GLU A 75 8.75 -20.02 -32.52
C GLU A 75 10.14 -19.33 -32.61
N GLU A 76 11.13 -20.09 -33.12
CA GLU A 76 12.21 -19.48 -33.90
C GLU A 76 11.57 -18.76 -35.10
N ASP A 77 11.68 -17.43 -35.18
CA ASP A 77 11.77 -16.76 -36.49
C ASP A 77 12.60 -15.48 -36.42
N ASP A 78 13.29 -15.29 -37.53
CA ASP A 78 14.45 -14.46 -37.80
C ASP A 78 14.11 -12.99 -38.09
N GLU A 79 15.17 -12.17 -38.08
CA GLU A 79 15.36 -11.00 -38.96
C GLU A 79 14.52 -9.69 -38.81
N GLU A 80 15.25 -8.70 -38.27
CA GLU A 80 15.48 -7.34 -38.83
C GLU A 80 14.40 -6.22 -38.83
N GLU A 81 14.94 -5.02 -38.57
CA GLU A 81 14.42 -3.65 -38.79
C GLU A 81 13.32 -3.18 -37.82
N GLU A 82 13.27 -1.94 -37.32
CA GLU A 82 13.73 -0.62 -37.78
C GLU A 82 13.68 0.33 -36.55
N GLU A 83 14.63 1.25 -36.49
CA GLU A 83 14.45 2.67 -36.10
C GLU A 83 13.82 3.06 -34.74
N GLY A 84 14.62 3.79 -33.96
CA GLY A 84 14.31 5.21 -33.84
C GLY A 84 13.95 5.73 -32.44
N GLU A 85 14.89 6.52 -31.91
CA GLU A 85 14.64 7.82 -31.24
C GLU A 85 13.97 7.73 -29.82
N GLU A 86 14.39 8.37 -28.73
CA GLU A 86 15.26 9.51 -28.47
C GLU A 86 15.89 9.35 -27.07
N ASP A 87 17.19 9.67 -27.02
CA ASP A 87 17.94 10.02 -25.82
C ASP A 87 17.54 11.44 -25.36
N GLU A 88 17.98 11.82 -24.17
CA GLU A 88 18.03 13.19 -23.61
C GLU A 88 16.96 13.53 -22.55
N GLU A 89 17.19 12.90 -21.39
CA GLU A 89 17.06 13.49 -20.06
C GLU A 89 17.51 14.97 -20.03
N GLU A 90 16.62 15.91 -19.72
CA GLU A 90 17.02 17.21 -19.15
C GLU A 90 16.13 17.58 -17.97
N TYR A 91 16.73 17.52 -16.78
CA TYR A 91 16.17 17.95 -15.51
C TYR A 91 16.26 19.49 -15.45
N GLU A 92 15.12 20.18 -15.45
CA GLU A 92 15.08 21.56 -14.96
C GLU A 92 14.95 21.53 -13.42
N ASP A 93 16.13 21.50 -12.81
CA ASP A 93 16.40 21.86 -11.41
C ASP A 93 16.34 23.40 -11.32
N GLU A 94 15.24 23.94 -10.79
CA GLU A 94 15.11 25.36 -10.46
C GLU A 94 15.13 25.53 -8.93
N ASP A 95 16.27 25.22 -8.32
CA ASP A 95 16.71 25.84 -7.08
C ASP A 95 17.43 27.16 -7.43
N GLU A 96 16.71 28.28 -7.39
CA GLU A 96 17.32 29.60 -7.17
C GLU A 96 16.90 30.15 -5.82
N GLU A 97 17.90 30.13 -4.95
CA GLU A 97 17.97 30.52 -3.56
C GLU A 97 17.78 32.04 -3.31
N GLU A 98 17.83 32.38 -2.01
CA GLU A 98 18.31 33.66 -1.42
C GLU A 98 17.26 34.79 -1.29
N GLU A 99 17.13 35.59 -0.23
CA GLU A 99 17.87 35.85 1.02
C GLU A 99 17.04 36.98 1.71
N GLU A 100 16.49 36.75 2.90
CA GLU A 100 16.87 37.38 4.19
C GLU A 100 16.16 38.68 4.61
N GLY A 101 16.30 38.94 5.91
CA GLY A 101 15.62 39.97 6.71
C GLY A 101 15.27 39.40 8.08
N ASP A 102 16.28 38.97 8.85
CA ASP A 102 17.04 39.81 9.80
C ASP A 102 16.20 40.19 11.04
N GLU A 103 16.49 39.47 12.13
CA GLU A 103 16.73 39.92 13.52
C GLU A 103 15.78 41.01 14.08
N GLU A 104 15.06 40.80 15.19
CA GLU A 104 15.61 40.98 16.54
C GLU A 104 14.48 40.91 17.61
N GLU A 105 14.85 40.42 18.80
CA GLU A 105 14.30 40.63 20.17
C GLU A 105 12.87 40.17 20.55
N ASP A 106 12.74 39.19 21.48
CA ASP A 106 12.70 39.46 22.93
C ASP A 106 12.29 38.21 23.76
N ALA A 107 13.26 37.70 24.54
CA ALA A 107 13.20 36.97 25.82
C ALA A 107 12.34 35.68 26.04
N PRO A 108 12.97 34.59 26.52
CA PRO A 108 12.31 33.59 27.35
C PRO A 108 12.32 34.04 28.82
N HIS A 109 11.15 34.30 29.42
CA HIS A 109 11.04 34.37 30.87
C HIS A 109 10.74 32.98 31.44
N GLY A 110 11.82 32.33 31.90
CA GLY A 110 11.73 31.28 32.89
C GLY A 110 11.49 31.84 34.31
N ALA A 111 11.21 30.87 35.19
CA ALA A 111 11.37 30.90 36.65
C ALA A 111 10.22 31.47 37.53
N GLN A 112 9.59 30.51 38.23
CA GLN A 112 9.39 30.43 39.69
C GLN A 112 8.68 31.58 40.44
N ALA A 113 7.56 31.25 41.08
CA ALA A 113 7.40 31.18 42.55
C ALA A 113 6.01 30.66 42.93
#